data_AF-A0A2G5WHI1-F1
#
_entry.id   AF-A0A2G5WHI1-F1
#
_cell.length_a   1.000
_cell.length_b   1.000
_cell.length_c   1.000
_cell.angle_alpha   90.00
_cell.angle_beta   90.00
_cell.angle_gamma   90.00
#
_symmetry.space_group_name_H-M   'P 1'
#
loop_
_entity.id
_entity.type
_entity.pdbx_description
1 polymer ?
#
loop_
_entity_poly.entity_id
_entity_poly.type
_entity_poly.pdbx_seq_one_letter_code
_entity_poly.pdbx_strand_id
1 'polypeptide(L)'
;MKKIIRVVLFTALLLALFVSNIGSVQAATKEFIDVPKKHSNYEAIQAIQEAGYISGYPDGTFRPSQSISRKHVAKLLDKALKLPAYTGGKVIYKDVPKNHAYYSSIMNLTEAGIFSGGLDGKFNPEAPITRIQMAKVLDLAYDFNMTVYEAFEDVNRNHWGYVYANALAASGVAKGDQGRFYPNRPVTRAHYAEFLNRAIEAKKADPTIGKVTKNKAIDLSNRLTNLIEYTLIEGKRQKKTFAQIRPELLKYATLEFVEGNLQEYYPYVCTECDQFLFPFQLRTEFKLRFDFTQPSPNRISVQTVEFADGLAHGGFVGYLFKQDAGKWKMEDYTYNLVGKKNFKLTIEEAEQIIRNDYLLYNDTVRVTYKSKKQVTGKDIVSNEKYTYDVYTFIVVTDYGTETVEVDSDSGMYY
;
A
#
# COMPACT_ATOMS: atom_id res chain seq x y z
N MET A 1 -57.12 -45.63 -27.20
CA MET A 1 -55.69 -45.91 -26.97
C MET A 1 -54.77 -44.69 -27.12
N LYS A 2 -54.83 -43.91 -28.22
CA LYS A 2 -53.94 -42.73 -28.42
C LYS A 2 -54.05 -41.60 -27.37
N LYS A 3 -55.22 -41.38 -26.75
CA LYS A 3 -55.41 -40.37 -25.69
C LYS A 3 -54.82 -40.81 -24.33
N ILE A 4 -54.88 -42.10 -24.00
CA ILE A 4 -54.35 -42.65 -22.73
C ILE A 4 -52.82 -42.66 -22.76
N ILE A 5 -52.21 -42.99 -23.90
CA ILE A 5 -50.75 -42.97 -24.08
C ILE A 5 -50.17 -41.55 -23.94
N ARG A 6 -50.88 -40.51 -24.41
CA ARG A 6 -50.46 -39.11 -24.24
C ARG A 6 -50.53 -38.64 -22.80
N VAL A 7 -51.52 -39.08 -22.02
CA VAL A 7 -51.63 -38.74 -20.60
C VAL A 7 -50.52 -39.41 -19.79
N VAL A 8 -50.23 -40.69 -20.06
CA VAL A 8 -49.15 -41.43 -19.37
C VAL A 8 -47.77 -40.84 -19.69
N LEU A 9 -47.51 -40.44 -20.94
CA LEU A 9 -46.26 -39.76 -21.32
C LEU A 9 -46.13 -38.35 -20.70
N PHE A 10 -47.22 -37.60 -20.55
CA PHE A 10 -47.19 -36.30 -19.87
C PHE A 10 -46.96 -36.45 -18.35
N THR A 11 -47.55 -37.45 -17.70
CA THR A 11 -47.31 -37.73 -16.28
C THR A 11 -45.91 -38.25 -16.01
N ALA A 12 -45.31 -39.04 -16.90
CA ALA A 12 -43.92 -39.49 -16.76
C ALA A 12 -42.91 -38.34 -16.97
N LEU A 13 -43.20 -37.40 -17.88
CA LEU A 13 -42.36 -36.21 -18.10
C LEU A 13 -42.47 -35.21 -16.94
N LEU A 14 -43.66 -35.06 -16.34
CA LEU A 14 -43.85 -34.27 -15.12
C LEU A 14 -43.15 -34.90 -13.92
N LEU A 15 -43.17 -36.22 -13.77
CA LEU A 15 -42.45 -36.91 -12.70
C LEU A 15 -40.92 -36.81 -12.86
N ALA A 16 -40.41 -36.80 -14.11
CA ALA A 16 -38.99 -36.59 -14.40
C ALA A 16 -38.52 -35.14 -14.13
N LEU A 17 -39.41 -34.16 -14.22
CA LEU A 17 -39.12 -32.75 -13.87
C LEU A 17 -39.16 -32.47 -12.35
N PHE A 18 -39.68 -33.39 -11.53
CA PHE A 18 -39.63 -33.27 -10.07
C PHE A 18 -38.34 -33.85 -9.45
N VAL A 19 -37.54 -34.62 -10.19
CA VAL A 19 -36.30 -35.23 -9.67
C VAL A 19 -35.06 -34.37 -9.94
N SER A 20 -35.17 -33.27 -10.68
CA SER A 20 -34.06 -32.33 -10.93
C SER A 20 -33.92 -31.22 -9.89
N ASN A 21 -34.76 -31.18 -8.86
CA ASN A 21 -34.51 -30.40 -7.63
C ASN A 21 -33.95 -31.32 -6.54
N ILE A 22 -32.82 -31.97 -6.81
CA ILE A 22 -31.89 -32.29 -5.73
C ILE A 22 -31.36 -30.93 -5.29
N GLY A 23 -32.06 -30.33 -4.32
CA GLY A 23 -31.55 -29.17 -3.62
C GLY A 23 -30.11 -29.46 -3.24
N SER A 24 -29.22 -28.51 -3.54
CA SER A 24 -27.87 -28.49 -3.02
C SER A 24 -27.98 -28.87 -1.54
N VAL A 25 -27.50 -30.06 -1.16
CA VAL A 25 -27.31 -30.37 0.24
C VAL A 25 -26.22 -29.41 0.67
N GLN A 26 -26.62 -28.24 1.16
CA GLN A 26 -25.76 -27.32 1.88
C GLN A 26 -25.29 -28.17 3.06
N ALA A 27 -24.09 -28.76 2.94
CA ALA A 27 -23.50 -29.53 4.00
C ALA A 27 -23.51 -28.61 5.23
N ALA A 28 -24.26 -29.00 6.27
CA ALA A 28 -24.37 -28.20 7.48
C ALA A 28 -22.95 -27.88 7.94
N THR A 29 -22.63 -26.59 8.03
CA THR A 29 -21.30 -26.16 8.40
C THR A 29 -21.01 -26.63 9.80
N LYS A 30 -19.98 -27.48 9.90
CA LYS A 30 -19.60 -28.10 11.16
C LYS A 30 -19.04 -27.01 12.08
N GLU A 31 -19.83 -26.58 13.07
CA GLU A 31 -19.36 -25.65 14.09
C GLU A 31 -18.09 -26.20 14.77
N PHE A 32 -17.10 -25.34 15.01
CA PHE A 32 -15.88 -25.73 15.71
C PHE A 32 -16.13 -25.77 17.22
N ILE A 33 -15.70 -26.85 17.87
CA ILE A 33 -16.00 -27.12 19.29
C ILE A 33 -15.45 -26.02 20.22
N ASP A 34 -14.35 -25.38 19.82
CA ASP A 34 -13.63 -24.36 20.57
C ASP A 34 -13.89 -22.92 20.08
N VAL A 35 -14.90 -22.71 19.23
CA VAL A 35 -15.33 -21.37 18.77
C VAL A 35 -16.82 -21.19 19.07
N PRO A 36 -17.18 -20.78 20.29
CA PRO A 36 -18.58 -20.55 20.63
C PRO A 36 -19.16 -19.36 19.87
N LYS A 37 -20.49 -19.32 19.66
CA LYS A 37 -21.20 -18.22 18.95
C LYS A 37 -20.91 -16.81 19.48
N LYS A 38 -20.57 -16.70 20.77
CA LYS A 38 -20.19 -15.45 21.42
C LYS A 38 -18.72 -15.01 21.17
N HIS A 39 -17.92 -15.81 20.48
CA HIS A 39 -16.54 -15.48 20.16
C HIS A 39 -16.53 -14.30 19.17
N SER A 40 -15.67 -13.30 19.39
CA SER A 40 -15.64 -12.05 18.62
C SER A 40 -15.43 -12.23 17.11
N ASN A 41 -14.78 -13.33 16.70
CA ASN A 41 -14.53 -13.68 15.31
C ASN A 41 -15.39 -14.85 14.80
N TYR A 42 -16.47 -15.22 15.52
CA TYR A 42 -17.29 -16.38 15.16
C TYR A 42 -17.82 -16.28 13.72
N GLU A 43 -18.43 -15.15 13.37
CA GLU A 43 -19.04 -14.93 12.05
C GLU A 43 -18.01 -15.02 10.93
N ALA A 44 -16.86 -14.35 11.07
CA ALA A 44 -15.79 -14.42 10.07
C ALA A 44 -15.24 -15.85 9.92
N ILE A 45 -15.06 -16.58 11.03
CA ILE A 45 -14.61 -17.99 11.01
C ILE A 45 -15.62 -18.86 10.27
N GLN A 46 -16.92 -18.70 10.53
CA GLN A 46 -17.97 -19.42 9.81
C GLN A 46 -18.00 -19.07 8.33
N ALA A 47 -17.93 -17.78 7.97
CA ALA A 47 -17.95 -17.33 6.58
C ALA A 47 -16.80 -17.92 5.75
N ILE A 48 -15.57 -17.90 6.27
CA ILE A 48 -14.43 -18.49 5.54
C ILE A 48 -14.44 -20.03 5.55
N GLN A 49 -15.14 -20.66 6.49
CA GLN A 49 -15.38 -22.11 6.50
C GLN A 49 -16.44 -22.49 5.45
N GLU A 50 -17.53 -21.74 5.38
CA GLU A 50 -18.62 -21.88 4.39
C GLU A 50 -18.12 -21.70 2.96
N ALA A 51 -17.26 -20.72 2.75
CA ALA A 51 -16.55 -20.53 1.48
C ALA A 51 -15.52 -21.63 1.19
N GLY A 52 -15.34 -22.58 2.11
CA GLY A 52 -14.47 -23.74 2.00
C GLY A 52 -12.99 -23.42 2.19
N TYR A 53 -12.60 -22.20 2.60
CA TYR A 53 -11.19 -21.85 2.72
C TYR A 53 -10.51 -22.55 3.90
N ILE A 54 -11.21 -22.71 5.01
CA ILE A 54 -10.70 -23.37 6.22
C ILE A 54 -11.58 -24.54 6.65
N SER A 55 -10.97 -25.62 7.15
CA SER A 55 -11.67 -26.83 7.60
C SER A 55 -11.42 -27.18 9.07
N GLY A 56 -10.62 -26.39 9.78
CA GLY A 56 -10.16 -26.70 11.13
C GLY A 56 -9.24 -27.92 11.19
N TYR A 57 -9.16 -28.54 12.37
CA TYR A 57 -8.35 -29.71 12.64
C TYR A 57 -9.22 -30.98 12.67
N PRO A 58 -8.63 -32.18 12.47
CA PRO A 58 -9.37 -33.44 12.50
C PRO A 58 -10.14 -33.70 13.80
N ASP A 59 -9.67 -33.13 14.91
CA ASP A 59 -10.30 -33.18 16.24
C ASP A 59 -11.56 -32.30 16.36
N GLY A 60 -11.94 -31.56 15.30
CA GLY A 60 -13.09 -30.66 15.30
C GLY A 60 -12.81 -29.27 15.89
N THR A 61 -11.55 -28.97 16.21
CA THR A 61 -11.13 -27.66 16.74
C THR A 61 -10.70 -26.70 15.62
N PHE A 62 -10.81 -25.40 15.89
CA PHE A 62 -10.26 -24.31 15.09
C PHE A 62 -8.95 -23.79 15.64
N ARG A 63 -8.76 -23.80 16.96
CA ARG A 63 -7.63 -23.26 17.73
C ARG A 63 -7.47 -21.73 17.56
N PRO A 64 -8.47 -20.93 17.95
CA PRO A 64 -8.57 -19.50 17.62
C PRO A 64 -7.41 -18.65 18.15
N SER A 65 -6.88 -18.99 19.31
CA SER A 65 -5.81 -18.24 19.99
C SER A 65 -4.40 -18.60 19.51
N GLN A 66 -4.23 -19.68 18.75
CA GLN A 66 -2.91 -20.07 18.25
C GLN A 66 -2.45 -19.10 17.15
N SER A 67 -1.16 -18.75 17.14
CA SER A 67 -0.57 -17.98 16.05
C SER A 67 -0.63 -18.75 14.74
N ILE A 68 -0.99 -18.07 13.66
CA ILE A 68 -1.02 -18.67 12.33
C ILE A 68 0.37 -18.58 11.70
N SER A 69 0.86 -19.72 11.22
CA SER A 69 2.14 -19.82 10.54
C SER A 69 2.05 -19.35 9.08
N ARG A 70 3.18 -18.91 8.52
CA ARG A 70 3.30 -18.42 7.14
C ARG A 70 2.81 -19.44 6.10
N LYS A 71 3.10 -20.73 6.28
CA LYS A 71 2.61 -21.80 5.36
C LYS A 71 1.09 -21.93 5.35
N HIS A 72 0.42 -21.71 6.49
CA HIS A 72 -1.03 -21.78 6.57
C HIS A 72 -1.66 -20.57 5.89
N VAL A 73 -1.11 -19.37 6.11
CA VAL A 73 -1.52 -18.16 5.36
C VAL A 73 -1.38 -18.39 3.87
N ALA A 74 -0.24 -18.92 3.41
CA ALA A 74 -0.01 -19.21 2.00
C ALA A 74 -1.08 -20.17 1.44
N LYS A 75 -1.40 -21.25 2.14
CA LYS A 75 -2.44 -22.19 1.69
C LYS A 75 -3.82 -21.56 1.58
N LEU A 76 -4.22 -20.82 2.60
CA LEU A 76 -5.55 -20.20 2.68
C LEU A 76 -5.70 -19.12 1.61
N LEU A 77 -4.69 -18.28 1.45
CA LEU A 77 -4.71 -17.20 0.47
C LEU A 77 -4.64 -17.73 -0.97
N ASP A 78 -3.79 -18.71 -1.27
CA ASP A 78 -3.74 -19.37 -2.59
C ASP A 78 -5.11 -19.96 -2.98
N LYS A 79 -5.83 -20.55 -2.01
CA LYS A 79 -7.19 -21.07 -2.22
C LYS A 79 -8.22 -19.96 -2.47
N ALA A 80 -8.10 -18.81 -1.79
CA ALA A 80 -8.96 -17.65 -1.99
C ALA A 80 -8.74 -17.00 -3.35
N LEU A 81 -7.49 -16.89 -3.80
CA LEU A 81 -7.11 -16.22 -5.03
C LEU A 81 -7.23 -17.09 -6.29
N LYS A 82 -7.19 -18.42 -6.16
CA LYS A 82 -7.18 -19.38 -7.28
C LYS A 82 -6.07 -19.07 -8.30
N LEU A 83 -4.85 -18.87 -7.79
CA LEU A 83 -3.71 -18.50 -8.62
C LEU A 83 -3.34 -19.58 -9.65
N PRO A 84 -2.72 -19.20 -10.78
CA PRO A 84 -2.10 -20.14 -11.70
C PRO A 84 -1.06 -21.02 -10.98
N ALA A 85 -0.91 -22.25 -11.46
CA ALA A 85 0.10 -23.15 -10.95
C ALA A 85 1.51 -22.63 -11.26
N TYR A 86 2.41 -22.77 -10.30
CA TYR A 86 3.82 -22.47 -10.43
C TYR A 86 4.47 -23.23 -11.59
N THR A 87 5.17 -22.50 -12.48
CA THR A 87 5.77 -23.04 -13.70
C THR A 87 7.31 -23.13 -13.66
N GLY A 88 7.94 -22.90 -12.51
CA GLY A 88 9.40 -23.02 -12.37
C GLY A 88 10.16 -21.69 -12.37
N GLY A 89 9.64 -20.66 -11.69
CA GLY A 89 10.31 -19.39 -11.48
C GLY A 89 11.69 -19.46 -10.79
N LYS A 90 12.34 -18.30 -10.70
CA LYS A 90 13.75 -18.19 -10.27
C LYS A 90 13.96 -18.38 -8.77
N VAL A 91 12.93 -18.16 -7.95
CA VAL A 91 13.04 -18.21 -6.49
C VAL A 91 12.90 -19.66 -6.02
N ILE A 92 13.86 -20.14 -5.23
CA ILE A 92 13.81 -21.45 -4.58
C ILE A 92 14.15 -21.27 -3.11
N TYR A 93 13.29 -21.78 -2.23
CA TYR A 93 13.52 -21.71 -0.78
C TYR A 93 14.20 -22.96 -0.26
N LYS A 94 15.28 -22.79 0.52
CA LYS A 94 16.07 -23.89 1.07
C LYS A 94 15.30 -24.80 2.02
N ASP A 95 14.25 -24.26 2.66
CA ASP A 95 13.43 -24.91 3.68
C ASP A 95 12.02 -25.29 3.18
N VAL A 96 11.79 -25.21 1.86
CA VAL A 96 10.54 -25.65 1.22
C VAL A 96 10.87 -26.56 0.04
N PRO A 97 11.30 -27.82 0.29
CA PRO A 97 11.56 -28.79 -0.78
C PRO A 97 10.27 -29.14 -1.55
N LYS A 98 10.40 -29.66 -2.78
CA LYS A 98 9.25 -29.99 -3.67
C LYS A 98 8.21 -30.92 -3.04
N ASN A 99 8.61 -31.77 -2.11
CA ASN A 99 7.73 -32.69 -1.38
C ASN A 99 7.09 -32.07 -0.11
N HIS A 100 7.40 -30.80 0.21
CA HIS A 100 6.77 -30.10 1.32
C HIS A 100 5.26 -29.92 1.05
N ALA A 101 4.40 -30.24 2.02
CA ALA A 101 2.94 -30.25 1.85
C ALA A 101 2.34 -28.90 1.38
N TYR A 102 3.05 -27.81 1.64
CA TYR A 102 2.66 -26.44 1.26
C TYR A 102 3.45 -25.89 0.06
N TYR A 103 4.27 -26.70 -0.60
CA TYR A 103 5.17 -26.26 -1.67
C TYR A 103 4.42 -25.48 -2.75
N SER A 104 3.37 -26.07 -3.35
CA SER A 104 2.64 -25.44 -4.46
C SER A 104 2.05 -24.09 -4.08
N SER A 105 1.35 -23.98 -2.95
CA SER A 105 0.74 -22.71 -2.53
C SER A 105 1.78 -21.64 -2.20
N ILE A 106 2.90 -22.03 -1.57
CA ILE A 106 4.01 -21.10 -1.30
C ILE A 106 4.61 -20.61 -2.62
N MET A 107 4.87 -21.51 -3.57
CA MET A 107 5.50 -21.16 -4.84
C MET A 107 4.56 -20.37 -5.76
N ASN A 108 3.26 -20.67 -5.80
CA ASN A 108 2.26 -19.89 -6.55
C ASN A 108 2.23 -18.43 -6.08
N LEU A 109 2.14 -18.22 -4.76
CA LEU A 109 2.12 -16.88 -4.18
C LEU A 109 3.46 -16.14 -4.31
N THR A 110 4.57 -16.87 -4.37
CA THR A 110 5.90 -16.32 -4.61
C THR A 110 6.04 -15.85 -6.05
N GLU A 111 5.60 -16.67 -7.02
CA GLU A 111 5.57 -16.31 -8.45
C GLU A 111 4.66 -15.11 -8.70
N ALA A 112 3.53 -15.03 -7.99
CA ALA A 112 2.62 -13.90 -8.04
C ALA A 112 3.18 -12.63 -7.36
N GLY A 113 4.35 -12.69 -6.71
CA GLY A 113 4.96 -11.56 -6.01
C GLY A 113 4.31 -11.18 -4.67
N ILE A 114 3.33 -11.97 -4.20
CA ILE A 114 2.60 -11.72 -2.95
C ILE A 114 3.45 -12.11 -1.75
N PHE A 115 4.11 -13.27 -1.82
CA PHE A 115 5.03 -13.73 -0.79
C PHE A 115 6.49 -13.55 -1.20
N SER A 116 7.33 -13.35 -0.19
CA SER A 116 8.78 -13.35 -0.31
C SER A 116 9.42 -14.06 0.88
N GLY A 117 10.61 -14.62 0.66
CA GLY A 117 11.45 -15.23 1.69
C GLY A 117 12.37 -14.21 2.36
N GLY A 118 13.09 -14.68 3.37
CA GLY A 118 14.16 -13.93 4.00
C GLY A 118 15.39 -13.79 3.10
N LEU A 119 16.30 -12.89 3.49
CA LEU A 119 17.58 -12.67 2.81
C LEU A 119 18.52 -13.89 2.90
N ASP A 120 18.24 -14.82 3.80
CA ASP A 120 18.94 -16.10 3.97
C ASP A 120 18.54 -17.18 2.93
N GLY A 121 17.54 -16.87 2.09
CA GLY A 121 16.98 -17.77 1.08
C GLY A 121 15.99 -18.78 1.67
N LYS A 122 15.42 -18.51 2.85
CA LYS A 122 14.39 -19.33 3.48
C LYS A 122 13.02 -18.69 3.41
N PHE A 123 11.97 -19.50 3.35
CA PHE A 123 10.59 -19.05 3.50
C PHE A 123 10.17 -18.93 4.96
N ASN A 124 10.73 -19.75 5.85
CA ASN A 124 10.35 -19.94 7.24
C ASN A 124 8.87 -20.36 7.40
N PRO A 125 8.45 -21.54 6.89
CA PRO A 125 7.04 -21.94 6.77
C PRO A 125 6.32 -22.09 8.12
N GLU A 126 7.05 -22.50 9.17
CA GLU A 126 6.51 -22.69 10.52
C GLU A 126 6.41 -21.40 11.33
N ALA A 127 7.16 -20.36 10.96
CA ALA A 127 7.20 -19.13 11.72
C ALA A 127 5.82 -18.43 11.68
N PRO A 128 5.40 -17.82 12.80
CA PRO A 128 4.18 -17.01 12.82
C PRO A 128 4.31 -15.82 11.87
N ILE A 129 3.22 -15.44 11.21
CA ILE A 129 3.17 -14.19 10.45
C ILE A 129 2.93 -13.03 11.41
N THR A 130 3.67 -11.93 11.24
CA THR A 130 3.39 -10.67 11.95
C THR A 130 2.22 -9.94 11.30
N ARG A 131 1.55 -9.06 12.04
CA ARG A 131 0.43 -8.25 11.52
C ARG A 131 0.81 -7.44 10.29
N ILE A 132 2.02 -6.87 10.26
CA ILE A 132 2.44 -6.06 9.12
C ILE A 132 2.83 -6.89 7.90
N GLN A 133 3.40 -8.07 8.10
CA GLN A 133 3.62 -9.02 7.00
C GLN A 133 2.29 -9.50 6.43
N MET A 134 1.30 -9.74 7.30
CA MET A 134 -0.06 -10.05 6.84
C MET A 134 -0.64 -8.89 6.01
N ALA A 135 -0.46 -7.64 6.45
CA ALA A 135 -0.99 -6.47 5.73
C ALA A 135 -0.42 -6.38 4.32
N LYS A 136 0.89 -6.56 4.20
CA LYS A 136 1.56 -6.59 2.91
C LYS A 136 1.00 -7.68 2.00
N VAL A 137 0.84 -8.92 2.49
CA VAL A 137 0.38 -10.01 1.62
C VAL A 137 -1.09 -9.85 1.20
N LEU A 138 -1.95 -9.28 2.05
CA LEU A 138 -3.33 -8.98 1.67
C LEU A 138 -3.40 -7.81 0.70
N ASP A 139 -2.64 -6.73 0.91
CA ASP A 139 -2.61 -5.61 -0.04
C ASP A 139 -2.09 -6.06 -1.42
N LEU A 140 -1.05 -6.88 -1.49
CA LEU A 140 -0.55 -7.40 -2.78
C LEU A 140 -1.52 -8.38 -3.45
N ALA A 141 -2.37 -9.04 -2.67
CA ALA A 141 -3.35 -10.01 -3.17
C ALA A 141 -4.63 -9.35 -3.69
N TYR A 142 -5.04 -8.23 -3.08
CA TYR A 142 -6.30 -7.55 -3.37
C TYR A 142 -6.11 -6.17 -4.01
N ASP A 143 -4.90 -5.60 -3.99
CA ASP A 143 -4.55 -4.28 -4.48
C ASP A 143 -5.43 -3.18 -3.85
N PHE A 144 -5.36 -3.04 -2.52
CA PHE A 144 -6.17 -2.03 -1.84
C PHE A 144 -5.64 -0.63 -2.12
N ASN A 145 -6.54 0.36 -2.20
CA ASN A 145 -6.14 1.75 -2.41
C ASN A 145 -5.91 2.43 -1.05
N MET A 146 -4.71 2.96 -0.83
CA MET A 146 -4.42 3.79 0.34
C MET A 146 -5.08 5.17 0.20
N THR A 147 -6.29 5.33 0.72
CA THR A 147 -7.00 6.63 0.80
C THR A 147 -6.99 7.23 2.20
N VAL A 148 -6.64 6.43 3.21
CA VAL A 148 -6.36 6.85 4.59
C VAL A 148 -4.84 6.93 4.77
N TYR A 149 -4.37 7.89 5.55
CA TYR A 149 -2.95 8.15 5.82
C TYR A 149 -2.77 8.28 7.32
N GLU A 150 -1.61 7.88 7.85
CA GLU A 150 -1.31 7.94 9.29
C GLU A 150 -2.39 7.30 10.19
N ALA A 151 -3.04 6.24 9.70
CA ALA A 151 -4.11 5.55 10.44
C ALA A 151 -3.65 4.96 11.78
N PHE A 152 -2.34 4.79 11.97
CA PHE A 152 -1.77 4.14 13.14
C PHE A 152 -0.51 4.87 13.64
N GLU A 153 -0.50 5.20 14.93
CA GLU A 153 0.60 5.92 15.60
C GLU A 153 1.94 5.17 15.56
N ASP A 154 1.89 3.84 15.56
CA ASP A 154 3.07 2.97 15.59
C ASP A 154 3.52 2.48 14.20
N VAL A 155 2.97 3.09 13.14
CA VAL A 155 3.38 2.86 11.75
C VAL A 155 3.62 4.20 11.07
N ASN A 156 4.80 4.78 11.29
CA ASN A 156 5.19 6.05 10.66
C ASN A 156 5.46 5.91 9.15
N ARG A 157 5.54 7.04 8.44
CA ARG A 157 5.75 7.14 6.98
C ARG A 157 6.98 6.38 6.45
N ASN A 158 8.04 6.25 7.24
CA ASN A 158 9.28 5.56 6.84
C ASN A 158 9.24 4.06 7.14
N HIS A 159 8.22 3.58 7.87
CA HIS A 159 8.03 2.17 8.12
C HIS A 159 7.73 1.44 6.80
N TRP A 160 8.42 0.34 6.51
CA TRP A 160 8.24 -0.44 5.27
C TRP A 160 6.80 -0.95 5.05
N GLY A 161 6.05 -1.01 6.15
CA GLY A 161 4.66 -1.42 6.20
C GLY A 161 3.63 -0.29 6.01
N TYR A 162 4.06 0.97 5.91
CA TYR A 162 3.19 2.14 5.97
C TYR A 162 2.05 2.06 4.96
N VAL A 163 2.38 1.90 3.67
CA VAL A 163 1.36 1.88 2.61
C VAL A 163 0.40 0.70 2.77
N TYR A 164 0.90 -0.45 3.21
CA TYR A 164 0.11 -1.66 3.39
C TYR A 164 -0.88 -1.55 4.56
N ALA A 165 -0.41 -1.06 5.72
CA ALA A 165 -1.27 -0.89 6.88
C ALA A 165 -2.40 0.12 6.59
N ASN A 166 -2.05 1.25 5.98
CA ASN A 166 -3.01 2.29 5.65
C ASN A 166 -3.98 1.89 4.53
N ALA A 167 -3.55 1.11 3.54
CA ALA A 167 -4.43 0.53 2.53
C ALA A 167 -5.47 -0.43 3.15
N LEU A 168 -5.04 -1.24 4.13
CA LEU A 168 -5.97 -2.09 4.87
C LEU A 168 -6.90 -1.31 5.81
N ALA A 169 -6.45 -0.17 6.35
CA ALA A 169 -7.32 0.72 7.12
C ALA A 169 -8.39 1.35 6.23
N ALA A 170 -7.99 1.87 5.06
CA ALA A 170 -8.86 2.45 4.06
C ALA A 170 -9.93 1.47 3.55
N SER A 171 -9.60 0.19 3.45
CA SER A 171 -10.54 -0.86 3.02
C SER A 171 -11.37 -1.46 4.17
N GLY A 172 -11.22 -0.99 5.41
CA GLY A 172 -11.93 -1.51 6.58
C GLY A 172 -11.43 -2.89 7.06
N VAL A 173 -10.39 -3.45 6.42
CA VAL A 173 -9.80 -4.74 6.77
C VAL A 173 -9.08 -4.65 8.11
N ALA A 174 -8.26 -3.62 8.32
CA ALA A 174 -7.57 -3.37 9.57
C ALA A 174 -8.14 -2.16 10.32
N LYS A 175 -8.68 -2.40 11.51
CA LYS A 175 -9.22 -1.33 12.38
C LYS A 175 -8.22 -0.79 13.40
N GLY A 176 -7.10 -1.48 13.59
CA GLY A 176 -6.18 -1.23 14.71
C GLY A 176 -6.81 -1.55 16.06
N ASP A 177 -6.13 -1.12 17.12
CA ASP A 177 -6.58 -1.19 18.50
C ASP A 177 -6.03 0.04 19.22
N GLN A 178 -6.94 0.92 19.66
CA GLN A 178 -6.63 2.22 20.27
C GLN A 178 -5.65 3.07 19.44
N GLY A 179 -5.88 3.21 18.14
CA GLY A 179 -5.00 3.99 17.25
C GLY A 179 -3.68 3.30 16.88
N ARG A 180 -3.46 2.05 17.28
CA ARG A 180 -2.22 1.31 17.03
C ARG A 180 -2.44 0.10 16.14
N PHE A 181 -1.46 -0.18 15.28
CA PHE A 181 -1.46 -1.35 14.40
C PHE A 181 -0.81 -2.57 15.03
N TYR A 182 0.19 -2.41 15.91
CA TYR A 182 1.04 -3.47 16.46
C TYR A 182 1.78 -4.29 15.38
N PRO A 183 2.63 -3.68 14.55
CA PRO A 183 3.15 -4.28 13.32
C PRO A 183 3.86 -5.63 13.55
N ASN A 184 4.63 -5.76 14.63
CA ASN A 184 5.43 -6.96 14.92
C ASN A 184 4.69 -8.05 15.71
N ARG A 185 3.44 -7.80 16.16
CA ARG A 185 2.68 -8.79 16.92
C ARG A 185 2.27 -9.95 16.00
N PRO A 186 2.44 -11.22 16.42
CA PRO A 186 1.92 -12.36 15.68
C PRO A 186 0.40 -12.31 15.47
N VAL A 187 -0.07 -12.77 14.31
CA VAL A 187 -1.50 -12.91 14.01
C VAL A 187 -1.99 -14.26 14.52
N THR A 188 -3.12 -14.28 15.24
CA THR A 188 -3.78 -15.52 15.64
C THR A 188 -4.64 -16.07 14.50
N ARG A 189 -4.99 -17.35 14.55
CA ARG A 189 -5.86 -17.99 13.55
C ARG A 189 -7.23 -17.29 13.44
N ALA A 190 -7.81 -16.88 14.57
CA ALA A 190 -9.07 -16.14 14.57
C ALA A 190 -8.93 -14.75 13.94
N HIS A 191 -7.88 -14.00 14.28
CA HIS A 191 -7.64 -12.70 13.66
C HIS A 191 -7.36 -12.82 12.16
N TYR A 192 -6.64 -13.85 11.72
CA TYR A 192 -6.43 -14.06 10.28
C TYR A 192 -7.74 -14.36 9.55
N ALA A 193 -8.63 -15.16 10.14
CA ALA A 193 -9.95 -15.42 9.56
C ALA A 193 -10.73 -14.11 9.38
N GLU A 194 -10.71 -13.24 10.39
CA GLU A 194 -11.30 -11.90 10.33
C GLU A 194 -10.71 -11.05 9.20
N PHE A 195 -9.38 -10.95 9.13
CA PHE A 195 -8.71 -10.16 8.10
C PHE A 195 -9.01 -10.68 6.69
N LEU A 196 -8.97 -12.00 6.50
CA LEU A 196 -9.25 -12.61 5.20
C LEU A 196 -10.72 -12.41 4.81
N ASN A 197 -11.66 -12.58 5.74
CA ASN A 197 -13.09 -12.37 5.46
C ASN A 197 -13.35 -10.94 5.00
N ARG A 198 -12.87 -9.96 5.78
CA ARG A 198 -13.03 -8.53 5.42
C ARG A 198 -12.33 -8.20 4.11
N ALA A 199 -11.19 -8.80 3.81
CA ALA A 199 -10.50 -8.57 2.55
C ALA A 199 -11.32 -9.05 1.35
N ILE A 200 -11.93 -10.25 1.46
CA ILE A 200 -12.82 -10.82 0.44
C ILE A 200 -14.06 -9.95 0.24
N GLU A 201 -14.65 -9.43 1.32
CA GLU A 201 -15.82 -8.55 1.28
C GLU A 201 -15.49 -7.16 0.71
N ALA A 202 -14.34 -6.60 1.06
CA ALA A 202 -13.94 -5.25 0.67
C ALA A 202 -13.62 -5.13 -0.83
N LYS A 203 -12.97 -6.14 -1.41
CA LYS A 203 -12.59 -6.12 -2.82
C LYS A 203 -12.47 -7.53 -3.38
N LYS A 204 -12.86 -7.70 -4.65
CA LYS A 204 -12.51 -8.91 -5.39
C LYS A 204 -10.99 -9.00 -5.54
N ALA A 205 -10.45 -10.20 -5.36
CA ALA A 205 -9.03 -10.46 -5.60
C ALA A 205 -8.56 -9.94 -6.97
N ASP A 206 -7.50 -9.13 -6.95
CA ASP A 206 -6.78 -8.63 -8.13
C ASP A 206 -5.28 -8.66 -7.83
N PRO A 207 -4.66 -9.87 -7.84
CA PRO A 207 -3.25 -10.03 -7.54
C PRO A 207 -2.36 -9.14 -8.42
N THR A 208 -1.38 -8.46 -7.83
CA THR A 208 -0.52 -7.46 -8.51
C THR A 208 0.57 -8.10 -9.38
N ILE A 209 0.26 -9.18 -10.11
CA ILE A 209 1.23 -9.98 -10.88
C ILE A 209 1.79 -9.14 -12.03
N GLY A 210 3.09 -8.83 -11.96
CA GLY A 210 3.78 -8.01 -12.96
C GLY A 210 3.35 -6.53 -13.02
N LYS A 211 2.45 -6.10 -12.13
CA LYS A 211 1.91 -4.75 -12.05
C LYS A 211 2.49 -4.00 -10.84
N VAL A 212 2.71 -2.71 -11.01
CA VAL A 212 3.06 -1.79 -9.92
C VAL A 212 1.80 -1.07 -9.47
N THR A 213 1.52 -1.10 -8.17
CA THR A 213 0.37 -0.41 -7.57
C THR A 213 0.71 1.05 -7.26
N LYS A 214 -0.32 1.91 -7.11
CA LYS A 214 -0.12 3.30 -6.64
C LYS A 214 0.58 3.31 -5.28
N ASN A 215 0.17 2.43 -4.36
CA ASN A 215 0.81 2.26 -3.05
C ASN A 215 2.30 1.94 -3.19
N LYS A 216 2.67 1.11 -4.17
CA LYS A 216 4.07 0.77 -4.40
C LYS A 216 4.87 1.97 -4.95
N ALA A 217 4.29 2.73 -5.88
CA ALA A 217 4.92 3.96 -6.37
C ALA A 217 5.13 4.99 -5.26
N ILE A 218 4.18 5.11 -4.33
CA ILE A 218 4.29 5.95 -3.13
C ILE A 218 5.41 5.44 -2.19
N ASP A 219 5.46 4.13 -1.89
CA ASP A 219 6.54 3.55 -1.07
C ASP A 219 7.93 3.83 -1.65
N LEU A 220 8.08 3.73 -2.99
CA LEU A 220 9.35 4.04 -3.65
C LEU A 220 9.70 5.52 -3.54
N SER A 221 8.75 6.41 -3.82
CA SER A 221 8.98 7.87 -3.81
C SER A 221 9.24 8.43 -2.43
N ASN A 222 8.80 7.74 -1.37
CA ASN A 222 8.99 8.17 0.01
C ASN A 222 10.14 7.44 0.73
N ARG A 223 10.11 6.10 0.75
CA ARG A 223 11.05 5.32 1.56
C ARG A 223 12.38 5.10 0.86
N LEU A 224 12.41 4.92 -0.46
CA LEU A 224 13.66 4.70 -1.18
C LEU A 224 14.53 5.97 -1.19
N THR A 225 13.90 7.12 -1.46
CA THR A 225 14.52 8.45 -1.39
C THR A 225 15.05 8.73 0.01
N ASN A 226 14.25 8.48 1.06
CA ASN A 226 14.69 8.65 2.45
C ASN A 226 15.89 7.77 2.83
N LEU A 227 15.96 6.54 2.33
CA LEU A 227 17.11 5.65 2.57
C LEU A 227 18.39 6.13 1.87
N ILE A 228 18.25 6.68 0.66
CA ILE A 228 19.39 7.30 -0.06
C ILE A 228 19.86 8.53 0.71
N GLU A 229 18.94 9.43 1.06
CA GLU A 229 19.22 10.66 1.82
C GLU A 229 19.92 10.36 3.14
N TYR A 230 19.37 9.42 3.92
CA TYR A 230 19.94 8.99 5.18
C TYR A 230 21.37 8.43 5.00
N THR A 231 21.61 7.64 3.95
CA THR A 231 22.94 7.08 3.68
C THR A 231 23.97 8.18 3.37
N LEU A 232 23.56 9.22 2.64
CA LEU A 232 24.40 10.38 2.32
C LEU A 232 24.71 11.19 3.59
N ILE A 233 23.68 11.57 4.34
CA ILE A 233 23.80 12.37 5.57
C ILE A 233 24.66 11.65 6.62
N GLU A 234 24.36 10.37 6.89
CA GLU A 234 25.13 9.60 7.86
C GLU A 234 26.58 9.37 7.43
N GLY A 235 26.80 9.15 6.13
CA GLY A 235 28.15 9.10 5.58
C GLY A 235 28.92 10.38 5.89
N LYS A 236 28.31 11.53 5.60
CA LYS A 236 28.92 12.85 5.79
C LYS A 236 29.17 13.15 7.26
N ARG A 237 28.19 12.88 8.14
CA ARG A 237 28.29 13.02 9.60
C ARG A 237 29.42 12.17 10.19
N GLN A 238 29.61 10.96 9.66
CA GLN A 238 30.68 10.03 10.05
C GLN A 238 32.01 10.29 9.33
N LYS A 239 32.13 11.37 8.55
CA LYS A 239 33.33 11.74 7.78
C LYS A 239 33.83 10.63 6.84
N LYS A 240 32.91 9.83 6.29
CA LYS A 240 33.24 8.79 5.32
C LYS A 240 33.51 9.41 3.95
N THR A 241 34.34 8.74 3.15
CA THR A 241 34.48 9.07 1.72
C THR A 241 33.30 8.50 0.94
N PHE A 242 33.04 9.02 -0.25
CA PHE A 242 32.00 8.47 -1.12
C PHE A 242 32.21 6.97 -1.40
N ALA A 243 33.47 6.56 -1.62
CA ALA A 243 33.83 5.16 -1.85
C ALA A 243 33.42 4.24 -0.69
N GLN A 244 33.43 4.72 0.55
CA GLN A 244 33.03 3.95 1.73
C GLN A 244 31.51 3.78 1.86
N ILE A 245 30.70 4.72 1.34
CA ILE A 245 29.23 4.63 1.38
C ILE A 245 28.62 4.09 0.09
N ARG A 246 29.38 4.07 -1.01
CA ARG A 246 28.93 3.58 -2.33
C ARG A 246 28.26 2.20 -2.28
N PRO A 247 28.77 1.17 -1.57
CA PRO A 247 28.11 -0.13 -1.52
C PRO A 247 26.71 -0.10 -0.88
N GLU A 248 26.45 0.82 0.05
CA GLU A 248 25.14 1.00 0.65
C GLU A 248 24.17 1.69 -0.31
N LEU A 249 24.62 2.74 -1.01
CA LEU A 249 23.82 3.44 -2.02
C LEU A 249 23.39 2.51 -3.17
N LEU A 250 24.26 1.61 -3.61
CA LEU A 250 23.97 0.63 -4.68
C LEU A 250 22.86 -0.38 -4.32
N LYS A 251 22.45 -0.46 -3.05
CA LYS A 251 21.27 -1.23 -2.64
C LYS A 251 19.95 -0.55 -3.04
N TYR A 252 19.98 0.77 -3.24
CA TYR A 252 18.80 1.62 -3.41
C TYR A 252 18.78 2.38 -4.73
N ALA A 253 19.92 2.56 -5.39
CA ALA A 253 20.06 3.28 -6.65
C ALA A 253 20.89 2.48 -7.67
N THR A 254 20.65 2.75 -8.96
CA THR A 254 21.44 2.17 -10.06
C THR A 254 22.88 2.66 -10.01
N LEU A 255 23.79 1.92 -10.66
CA LEU A 255 25.19 2.30 -10.72
C LEU A 255 25.34 3.70 -11.34
N GLU A 256 24.61 3.94 -12.43
CA GLU A 256 24.64 5.18 -13.18
C GLU A 256 24.19 6.37 -12.31
N PHE A 257 23.12 6.21 -11.53
CA PHE A 257 22.65 7.29 -10.65
C PHE A 257 23.60 7.53 -9.47
N VAL A 258 24.18 6.46 -8.91
CA VAL A 258 25.14 6.57 -7.80
C VAL A 258 26.40 7.32 -8.25
N GLU A 259 26.98 6.93 -9.38
CA GLU A 259 28.25 7.49 -9.86
C GLU A 259 28.09 8.80 -10.63
N GLY A 260 26.95 8.99 -11.29
CA GLY A 260 26.66 10.18 -12.08
C GLY A 260 26.06 11.34 -11.28
N ASN A 261 25.18 11.06 -10.31
CA ASN A 261 24.44 12.11 -9.60
C ASN A 261 24.86 12.17 -8.12
N LEU A 262 24.77 11.05 -7.40
CA LEU A 262 24.98 11.06 -5.95
C LEU A 262 26.44 11.35 -5.57
N GLN A 263 27.39 10.87 -6.37
CA GLN A 263 28.82 11.14 -6.15
C GLN A 263 29.15 12.64 -6.28
N GLU A 264 28.56 13.31 -7.27
CA GLU A 264 28.72 14.75 -7.48
C GLU A 264 28.04 15.56 -6.38
N TYR A 265 26.87 15.11 -5.91
CA TYR A 265 26.14 15.77 -4.83
C TYR A 265 26.80 15.60 -3.45
N TYR A 266 27.45 14.47 -3.19
CA TYR A 266 27.95 14.11 -1.85
C TYR A 266 28.80 15.17 -1.11
N PRO A 267 29.70 15.93 -1.77
CA PRO A 267 30.41 17.04 -1.13
C PRO A 267 29.50 18.12 -0.55
N TYR A 268 28.33 18.34 -1.13
CA TYR A 268 27.36 19.39 -0.80
C TYR A 268 26.25 18.92 0.15
N VAL A 269 26.23 17.63 0.51
CA VAL A 269 25.26 17.09 1.47
C VAL A 269 25.31 17.90 2.76
N CYS A 270 24.16 18.47 3.12
CA CYS A 270 24.00 19.20 4.35
C CYS A 270 23.73 18.26 5.53
N THR A 271 24.42 18.47 6.66
CA THR A 271 24.25 17.65 7.88
C THR A 271 23.55 18.38 9.02
N GLU A 272 23.35 19.69 8.87
CA GLU A 272 22.85 20.58 9.93
C GLU A 272 21.80 21.57 9.40
N CYS A 273 21.22 21.32 8.22
CA CYS A 273 20.15 22.14 7.66
C CYS A 273 19.03 21.28 7.09
N ASP A 274 17.86 21.88 6.92
CA ASP A 274 16.64 21.23 6.43
C ASP A 274 16.56 21.18 4.89
N GLN A 275 17.71 21.22 4.21
CA GLN A 275 17.80 21.06 2.76
C GLN A 275 18.20 19.64 2.39
N PHE A 276 17.32 18.97 1.66
CA PHE A 276 17.49 17.59 1.22
C PHE A 276 17.62 17.51 -0.31
N LEU A 277 18.25 16.46 -0.83
CA LEU A 277 18.29 16.22 -2.27
C LEU A 277 16.91 15.89 -2.83
N PHE A 278 16.11 15.14 -2.06
CA PHE A 278 14.77 14.74 -2.42
C PHE A 278 13.74 15.45 -1.54
N PRO A 279 12.51 15.68 -2.06
CA PRO A 279 11.41 16.19 -1.25
C PRO A 279 11.23 15.39 0.02
N PHE A 280 11.17 16.10 1.14
CA PHE A 280 11.08 15.48 2.45
C PHE A 280 9.62 15.29 2.83
N GLN A 281 9.22 14.05 3.10
CA GLN A 281 7.89 13.71 3.62
C GLN A 281 6.73 14.21 2.77
N LEU A 282 6.68 13.89 1.47
CA LEU A 282 5.48 14.11 0.66
C LEU A 282 4.22 13.59 1.40
N ARG A 283 3.26 14.49 1.66
CA ARG A 283 2.02 14.20 2.40
C ARG A 283 0.82 14.44 1.51
N THR A 284 0.52 15.71 1.30
CA THR A 284 -0.65 16.18 0.58
C THR A 284 -0.50 15.95 -0.93
N GLU A 285 0.73 15.92 -1.41
CA GLU A 285 1.10 15.71 -2.81
C GLU A 285 0.62 14.35 -3.33
N PHE A 286 0.75 13.29 -2.52
CA PHE A 286 0.24 11.96 -2.87
C PHE A 286 -1.29 11.90 -3.03
N LYS A 287 -2.01 12.81 -2.35
CA LYS A 287 -3.46 12.94 -2.42
C LYS A 287 -3.91 13.78 -3.61
N LEU A 288 -3.15 14.83 -3.95
CA LEU A 288 -3.56 15.83 -4.94
C LEU A 288 -2.92 15.66 -6.32
N ARG A 289 -1.59 15.59 -6.35
CA ARG A 289 -0.79 15.68 -7.58
C ARG A 289 0.23 14.56 -7.60
N PHE A 290 -0.25 13.33 -7.83
CA PHE A 290 0.61 12.15 -7.91
C PHE A 290 0.14 11.21 -9.01
N ASP A 291 0.93 11.19 -10.08
CA ASP A 291 0.74 10.33 -11.24
C ASP A 291 1.91 9.35 -11.34
N PHE A 292 1.62 8.12 -11.77
CA PHE A 292 2.67 7.17 -12.08
C PHE A 292 2.31 6.34 -13.30
N THR A 293 3.33 5.89 -14.01
CA THR A 293 3.21 4.99 -15.15
C THR A 293 4.24 3.86 -15.01
N GLN A 294 3.93 2.70 -15.58
CA GLN A 294 4.85 1.57 -15.67
C GLN A 294 5.21 1.34 -17.16
N PRO A 295 6.12 2.14 -17.75
CA PRO A 295 6.41 2.10 -19.19
C PRO A 295 7.02 0.77 -19.66
N SER A 296 7.57 -0.02 -18.75
CA SER A 296 8.00 -1.40 -19.02
C SER A 296 7.85 -2.24 -17.74
N PRO A 297 7.86 -3.58 -17.81
CA PRO A 297 7.77 -4.43 -16.62
C PRO A 297 8.77 -4.07 -15.51
N ASN A 298 9.94 -3.55 -15.90
CA ASN A 298 11.06 -3.26 -15.01
C ASN A 298 11.30 -1.76 -14.81
N ARG A 299 10.40 -0.86 -15.24
CA ARG A 299 10.56 0.59 -15.02
C ARG A 299 9.25 1.23 -14.56
N ILE A 300 9.37 2.18 -13.63
CA ILE A 300 8.27 3.03 -13.14
C ILE A 300 8.71 4.48 -13.32
N SER A 301 7.83 5.32 -13.84
CA SER A 301 7.98 6.77 -13.80
C SER A 301 6.90 7.35 -12.89
N VAL A 302 7.29 8.23 -11.98
CA VAL A 302 6.40 8.97 -11.09
C VAL A 302 6.55 10.45 -11.38
N GLN A 303 5.43 11.16 -11.43
CA GLN A 303 5.36 12.61 -11.52
C GLN A 303 4.53 13.11 -10.34
N THR A 304 5.10 14.06 -9.60
CA THR A 304 4.42 14.70 -8.47
C THR A 304 4.91 16.13 -8.31
N VAL A 305 4.52 16.78 -7.22
CA VAL A 305 5.00 18.11 -6.85
C VAL A 305 5.63 18.04 -5.48
N GLU A 306 6.31 19.11 -5.10
CA GLU A 306 6.59 19.48 -3.72
C GLU A 306 5.95 20.85 -3.54
N PHE A 307 5.03 21.00 -2.58
CA PHE A 307 4.48 22.32 -2.26
C PHE A 307 5.50 23.14 -1.47
N ALA A 308 5.40 24.46 -1.59
CA ALA A 308 6.25 25.37 -0.83
C ALA A 308 5.85 25.35 0.66
N ASP A 309 6.82 25.20 1.55
CA ASP A 309 6.61 25.06 3.00
C ASP A 309 7.51 25.99 3.84
N GLY A 310 8.14 26.98 3.17
CA GLY A 310 9.09 27.92 3.78
C GLY A 310 10.54 27.44 3.75
N LEU A 311 10.78 26.15 3.56
CA LEU A 311 12.11 25.57 3.31
C LEU A 311 12.31 25.29 1.82
N ALA A 312 11.28 24.75 1.18
CA ALA A 312 11.20 24.58 -0.26
C ALA A 312 10.41 25.73 -0.90
N HIS A 313 10.86 26.16 -2.07
CA HIS A 313 10.11 27.10 -2.92
C HIS A 313 8.98 26.42 -3.71
N GLY A 314 8.88 25.09 -3.62
CA GLY A 314 7.99 24.26 -4.41
C GLY A 314 8.55 23.93 -5.80
N GLY A 315 8.20 22.76 -6.30
CA GLY A 315 8.68 22.27 -7.60
C GLY A 315 7.93 21.09 -8.17
N PHE A 316 8.18 20.80 -9.44
CA PHE A 316 7.74 19.60 -10.13
C PHE A 316 8.78 18.51 -9.99
N VAL A 317 8.35 17.35 -9.52
CA VAL A 317 9.22 16.26 -9.13
C VAL A 317 8.97 15.06 -10.04
N GLY A 318 10.04 14.58 -10.68
CA GLY A 318 10.02 13.36 -11.47
C GLY A 318 10.95 12.31 -10.87
N TYR A 319 10.43 11.10 -10.65
CA TYR A 319 11.25 9.95 -10.27
C TYR A 319 11.20 8.88 -11.36
N LEU A 320 12.35 8.29 -11.66
CA LEU A 320 12.44 7.09 -12.47
C LEU A 320 13.02 5.96 -11.63
N PHE A 321 12.31 4.84 -11.59
CA PHE A 321 12.76 3.64 -10.89
C PHE A 321 12.94 2.50 -11.87
N LYS A 322 13.95 1.67 -11.63
CA LYS A 322 14.25 0.48 -12.42
C LYS A 322 14.39 -0.75 -11.53
N GLN A 323 13.91 -1.90 -12.00
CA GLN A 323 14.24 -3.17 -11.38
C GLN A 323 15.65 -3.61 -11.77
N ASP A 324 16.45 -3.90 -10.75
CA ASP A 324 17.76 -4.52 -10.87
C ASP A 324 17.83 -5.70 -9.89
N ALA A 325 18.12 -6.90 -10.41
CA ALA A 325 18.10 -8.16 -9.66
C ALA A 325 16.84 -8.38 -8.80
N GLY A 326 15.66 -8.01 -9.33
CA GLY A 326 14.37 -8.16 -8.64
C GLY A 326 14.10 -7.13 -7.54
N LYS A 327 14.94 -6.09 -7.42
CA LYS A 327 14.75 -4.97 -6.50
C LYS A 327 14.55 -3.68 -7.26
N TRP A 328 13.57 -2.89 -6.86
CA TRP A 328 13.41 -1.53 -7.37
C TRP A 328 14.51 -0.63 -6.83
N LYS A 329 15.14 0.12 -7.73
CA LYS A 329 16.20 1.10 -7.46
C LYS A 329 15.87 2.43 -8.12
N MET A 330 16.33 3.53 -7.54
CA MET A 330 16.32 4.85 -8.18
C MET A 330 17.22 4.80 -9.41
N GLU A 331 16.66 5.15 -10.56
CA GLU A 331 17.36 5.26 -11.84
C GLU A 331 17.64 6.72 -12.18
N ASP A 332 16.70 7.62 -11.93
CA ASP A 332 16.83 9.05 -12.20
C ASP A 332 15.90 9.89 -11.32
N TYR A 333 16.25 11.16 -11.15
CA TYR A 333 15.50 12.14 -10.38
C TYR A 333 15.58 13.52 -11.04
N THR A 334 14.43 14.18 -11.16
CA THR A 334 14.34 15.54 -11.69
C THR A 334 13.56 16.42 -10.74
N TYR A 335 14.07 17.64 -10.55
CA TYR A 335 13.40 18.69 -9.79
C TYR A 335 13.40 19.97 -10.62
N ASN A 336 12.22 20.47 -10.92
CA ASN A 336 12.06 21.74 -11.64
C ASN A 336 11.34 22.71 -10.72
N LEU A 337 12.03 23.77 -10.31
CA LEU A 337 11.46 24.81 -9.46
C LEU A 337 10.15 25.35 -10.06
N VAL A 338 9.23 25.67 -9.17
CA VAL A 338 8.04 26.42 -9.53
C VAL A 338 8.41 27.85 -9.95
N GLY A 339 7.55 28.47 -10.75
CA GLY A 339 7.85 29.74 -11.40
C GLY A 339 6.79 30.05 -12.46
N LYS A 340 7.17 30.57 -13.63
CA LYS A 340 6.21 30.91 -14.70
C LYS A 340 5.32 29.74 -15.16
N LYS A 341 5.82 28.50 -15.02
CA LYS A 341 5.02 27.29 -15.28
C LYS A 341 3.87 27.15 -14.28
N ASN A 342 4.17 27.40 -13.00
CA ASN A 342 3.34 27.30 -11.78
C ASN A 342 2.37 26.11 -11.67
N PHE A 343 1.85 25.83 -10.48
CA PHE A 343 0.93 24.71 -10.27
C PHE A 343 -0.48 24.98 -10.79
N LYS A 344 -0.90 26.25 -10.81
CA LYS A 344 -2.26 26.68 -11.16
C LYS A 344 -3.30 25.89 -10.36
N LEU A 345 -3.11 25.84 -9.05
CA LEU A 345 -4.00 25.13 -8.15
C LEU A 345 -5.42 25.65 -8.33
N THR A 346 -6.40 24.74 -8.29
CA THR A 346 -7.80 25.15 -8.21
C THR A 346 -8.16 25.56 -6.78
N ILE A 347 -9.32 26.19 -6.60
CA ILE A 347 -9.84 26.53 -5.26
C ILE A 347 -10.00 25.26 -4.43
N GLU A 348 -10.47 24.17 -5.03
CA GLU A 348 -10.66 22.89 -4.36
C GLU A 348 -9.34 22.26 -3.92
N GLU A 349 -8.28 22.38 -4.73
CA GLU A 349 -6.96 21.89 -4.37
C GLU A 349 -6.36 22.71 -3.23
N ALA A 350 -6.46 24.04 -3.30
CA ALA A 350 -6.02 24.92 -2.22
C ALA A 350 -6.77 24.67 -0.91
N GLU A 351 -8.10 24.46 -0.98
CA GLU A 351 -8.91 24.06 0.18
C GLU A 351 -8.40 22.73 0.76
N GLN A 352 -8.09 21.76 -0.09
CA GLN A 352 -7.64 20.44 0.34
C GLN A 352 -6.23 20.45 0.94
N ILE A 353 -5.34 21.36 0.49
CA ILE A 353 -4.05 21.63 1.15
C ILE A 353 -4.29 22.06 2.60
N ILE A 354 -5.09 23.11 2.81
CA ILE A 354 -5.44 23.60 4.15
C ILE A 354 -6.03 22.45 4.99
N ARG A 355 -7.05 21.75 4.48
CA ARG A 355 -7.71 20.68 5.23
C ARG A 355 -6.74 19.59 5.66
N ASN A 356 -5.85 19.16 4.76
CA ASN A 356 -4.91 18.08 5.06
C ASN A 356 -3.90 18.49 6.14
N ASP A 357 -3.45 19.74 6.13
CA ASP A 357 -2.42 20.19 7.07
C ASP A 357 -2.99 20.45 8.47
N TYR A 358 -4.19 21.02 8.57
CA TYR A 358 -4.86 21.21 9.86
C TYR A 358 -5.28 19.90 10.53
N LEU A 359 -5.72 18.90 9.74
CA LEU A 359 -6.08 17.58 10.28
C LEU A 359 -4.90 16.84 10.93
N LEU A 360 -3.64 17.23 10.64
CA LEU A 360 -2.46 16.66 11.31
C LEU A 360 -2.42 16.99 12.80
N TYR A 361 -3.08 18.06 13.23
CA TYR A 361 -3.09 18.51 14.62
C TYR A 361 -4.33 18.02 15.39
N ASN A 362 -5.07 17.07 14.83
CA ASN A 362 -6.33 16.50 15.36
C ASN A 362 -7.46 17.51 15.50
N ASP A 363 -7.43 18.59 14.73
CA ASP A 363 -8.47 19.62 14.75
C ASP A 363 -9.70 19.17 13.97
N THR A 364 -10.89 19.45 14.49
CA THR A 364 -12.03 19.58 13.59
C THR A 364 -11.80 20.78 12.68
N VAL A 365 -11.87 20.62 11.36
CA VAL A 365 -11.58 21.71 10.42
C VAL A 365 -12.72 21.96 9.44
N ARG A 366 -13.20 23.20 9.43
CA ARG A 366 -14.12 23.70 8.41
C ARG A 366 -13.46 24.83 7.63
N VAL A 367 -13.12 24.55 6.38
CA VAL A 367 -12.56 25.53 5.45
C VAL A 367 -13.69 26.09 4.59
N THR A 368 -13.72 27.40 4.37
CA THR A 368 -14.72 28.10 3.55
C THR A 368 -14.05 29.13 2.67
N TYR A 369 -14.11 28.95 1.35
CA TYR A 369 -13.64 29.93 0.38
C TYR A 369 -14.36 31.28 0.55
N LYS A 370 -13.61 32.39 0.44
CA LYS A 370 -14.15 33.75 0.51
C LYS A 370 -13.96 34.53 -0.77
N SER A 371 -12.73 34.59 -1.26
CA SER A 371 -12.38 35.47 -2.35
C SER A 371 -11.12 35.00 -3.04
N LYS A 372 -10.88 35.57 -4.22
CA LYS A 372 -9.60 35.47 -4.90
C LYS A 372 -9.13 36.84 -5.34
N LYS A 373 -7.81 37.04 -5.33
CA LYS A 373 -7.15 38.19 -5.92
C LYS A 373 -6.06 37.69 -6.86
N GLN A 374 -5.77 38.45 -7.91
CA GLN A 374 -4.63 38.17 -8.77
C GLN A 374 -3.43 38.98 -8.28
N VAL A 375 -2.28 38.33 -8.16
CA VAL A 375 -1.01 38.95 -7.78
C VAL A 375 0.02 38.73 -8.88
N THR A 376 1.07 39.56 -8.88
CA THR A 376 2.20 39.43 -9.81
C THR A 376 3.44 39.00 -9.05
N GLY A 377 3.88 37.77 -9.28
CA GLY A 377 5.14 37.22 -8.78
C GLY A 377 6.30 37.42 -9.76
N LYS A 378 7.44 36.85 -9.40
CA LYS A 378 8.60 36.73 -10.29
C LYS A 378 9.13 35.31 -10.27
N ASP A 379 9.48 34.81 -11.44
CA ASP A 379 10.10 33.50 -11.59
C ASP A 379 11.48 33.50 -10.91
N ILE A 380 11.73 32.51 -10.05
CA ILE A 380 12.92 32.49 -9.19
C ILE A 380 14.22 32.39 -10.02
N VAL A 381 14.14 31.78 -11.22
CA VAL A 381 15.30 31.55 -12.08
C VAL A 381 15.49 32.70 -13.08
N SER A 382 14.44 33.03 -13.83
CA SER A 382 14.49 34.01 -14.93
C SER A 382 14.20 35.45 -14.49
N ASN A 383 13.67 35.66 -13.27
CA ASN A 383 13.19 36.94 -12.76
C ASN A 383 12.06 37.58 -13.60
N GLU A 384 11.50 36.83 -14.58
CA GLU A 384 10.35 37.26 -15.36
C GLU A 384 9.11 37.38 -14.48
N LYS A 385 8.32 38.42 -14.70
CA LYS A 385 7.04 38.60 -14.00
C LYS A 385 5.98 37.67 -14.56
N TYR A 386 5.19 37.06 -13.67
CA TYR A 386 4.00 36.29 -14.03
C TYR A 386 2.90 36.53 -13.02
N THR A 387 1.65 36.28 -13.41
CA THR A 387 0.48 36.43 -12.54
C THR A 387 -0.02 35.08 -12.06
N TYR A 388 -0.53 35.05 -10.83
CA TYR A 388 -1.20 33.90 -10.25
C TYR A 388 -2.33 34.34 -9.32
N ASP A 389 -3.23 33.42 -9.00
CA ASP A 389 -4.33 33.67 -8.06
C ASP A 389 -3.85 33.43 -6.61
N VAL A 390 -4.28 34.27 -5.69
CA VAL A 390 -4.24 34.02 -4.24
C VAL A 390 -5.67 33.83 -3.77
N TYR A 391 -5.93 32.70 -3.13
CA TYR A 391 -7.25 32.32 -2.62
C TYR A 391 -7.33 32.59 -1.13
N THR A 392 -8.34 33.33 -0.69
CA THR A 392 -8.60 33.61 0.72
C THR A 392 -9.67 32.65 1.24
N PHE A 393 -9.39 31.97 2.34
CA PHE A 393 -10.28 31.06 3.05
C PHE A 393 -10.50 31.53 4.48
N ILE A 394 -11.67 31.24 5.04
CA ILE A 394 -11.87 31.22 6.49
C ILE A 394 -11.75 29.78 6.95
N VAL A 395 -10.86 29.56 7.90
CA VAL A 395 -10.62 28.27 8.55
C VAL A 395 -11.17 28.37 9.97
N VAL A 396 -12.05 27.44 10.32
CA VAL A 396 -12.59 27.31 11.67
C VAL A 396 -12.10 25.99 12.25
N THR A 397 -11.43 26.08 13.38
CA THR A 397 -10.92 24.95 14.18
C THR A 397 -11.53 24.96 15.58
N ASP A 398 -11.19 23.96 16.38
CA ASP A 398 -11.55 23.93 17.80
C ASP A 398 -10.88 25.05 18.61
N TYR A 399 -9.79 25.63 18.09
CA TYR A 399 -9.03 26.70 18.76
C TYR A 399 -9.42 28.11 18.31
N GLY A 400 -10.17 28.26 17.21
CA GLY A 400 -10.61 29.58 16.77
C GLY A 400 -11.01 29.66 15.31
N THR A 401 -11.02 30.89 14.81
CA THR A 401 -11.29 31.20 13.41
C THR A 401 -10.20 32.10 12.89
N GLU A 402 -9.62 31.74 11.75
CA GLU A 402 -8.57 32.49 11.10
C GLU A 402 -8.84 32.65 9.60
N THR A 403 -8.13 33.60 9.00
CA THR A 403 -8.14 33.82 7.56
C THR A 403 -6.83 33.30 7.01
N VAL A 404 -6.90 32.36 6.07
CA VAL A 404 -5.73 31.75 5.42
C VAL A 404 -5.71 32.17 3.97
N GLU A 405 -4.56 32.60 3.46
CA GLU A 405 -4.36 32.84 2.03
C GLU A 405 -3.47 31.75 1.43
N VAL A 406 -3.85 31.21 0.27
CA VAL A 406 -3.09 30.18 -0.45
C VAL A 406 -2.69 30.70 -1.82
N ASP A 407 -1.41 30.62 -2.11
CA ASP A 407 -0.83 30.97 -3.39
C ASP A 407 -1.03 29.82 -4.39
N SER A 408 -1.83 30.06 -5.44
CA SER A 408 -2.13 29.04 -6.47
C SER A 408 -0.91 28.60 -7.28
N ASP A 409 0.21 29.32 -7.16
CA ASP A 409 1.39 29.07 -7.97
C ASP A 409 2.29 27.99 -7.38
N SER A 410 2.44 27.96 -6.06
CA SER A 410 3.41 27.18 -5.29
C SER A 410 2.75 26.33 -4.19
N GLY A 411 1.48 26.58 -3.88
CA GLY A 411 0.78 25.96 -2.76
C GLY A 411 1.18 26.50 -1.39
N MET A 412 2.04 27.53 -1.33
CA MET A 412 2.37 28.21 -0.10
C MET A 412 1.12 28.84 0.51
N TYR A 413 0.97 28.75 1.82
CA TYR A 413 -0.11 29.41 2.53
C TYR A 413 0.37 30.04 3.84
N TYR A 414 -0.34 31.08 4.30
CA TYR A 414 0.00 31.90 5.46
C TYR A 414 -1.23 32.40 6.20
#